data_AF-A0A433QU82-F1
#
_entry.id   AF-A0A433QU82-F1
#
_cell.length_a   1.000
_cell.length_b   1.000
_cell.length_c   1.000
_cell.angle_alpha   90.00
_cell.angle_beta   90.00
_cell.angle_gamma   90.00
#
_symmetry.space_group_name_H-M   'P 1'
#
loop_
_entity.id
_entity.type
_entity.pdbx_description
1 polymer ?
#
loop_
_entity_poly.entity_id
_entity_poly.type
_entity_poly.pdbx_seq_one_letter_code
_entity_poly.pdbx_strand_id
1 'polypeptide(L)'
;MSDTSSSSLSDLPDGFKIVHDRKFHNSNKYILPNDEREVSRLDLQHYIMRLTKPGGWVELFELACTTERPPADITVWQGFMTVCAAKGIDHTEVWRLKSHLMAHNFNNVELDYISCPLGWSGRVGEMHVNNLHLAYLAMGPVVAPVLGIDQDEWSTIVQRRMDGFKERKSWQKAPYVYGKKPV
;
A
#
# COMPACT_ATOMS: atom_id res chain seq x y z
N MET A 1 -3.46 -4.73 39.31
CA MET A 1 -3.64 -3.26 39.31
C MET A 1 -3.75 -2.86 37.86
N SER A 2 -4.90 -2.30 37.54
CA SER A 2 -5.40 -1.92 36.23
C SER A 2 -4.85 -0.57 35.79
N ASP A 3 -4.11 -0.53 34.69
CA ASP A 3 -3.93 0.70 33.91
C ASP A 3 -4.78 0.60 32.66
N THR A 4 -6.07 0.85 32.83
CA THR A 4 -6.96 1.23 31.73
C THR A 4 -6.98 2.75 31.71
N SER A 5 -5.97 3.35 31.05
CA SER A 5 -6.03 4.78 30.72
C SER A 5 -7.12 4.97 29.67
N SER A 6 -8.35 5.22 30.12
CA SER A 6 -9.47 5.67 29.31
C SER A 6 -9.11 7.04 28.74
N SER A 7 -8.56 7.08 27.52
CA SER A 7 -8.39 8.34 26.79
C SER A 7 -9.77 8.84 26.40
N SER A 8 -10.17 9.96 26.98
CA SER A 8 -11.47 10.59 26.75
C SER A 8 -11.60 11.09 25.30
N LEU A 9 -12.82 11.12 24.76
CA LEU A 9 -13.13 11.67 23.42
C LEU A 9 -12.64 13.12 23.24
N SER A 10 -12.40 13.85 24.34
CA SER A 10 -11.96 15.24 24.36
C SER A 10 -10.47 15.46 24.09
N ASP A 11 -9.65 14.41 24.07
CA ASP A 11 -8.18 14.55 23.86
C ASP A 11 -7.77 14.47 22.38
N LEU A 12 -8.73 14.34 21.47
CA LEU A 12 -8.45 14.20 20.04
C LEU A 12 -8.55 15.55 19.33
N PRO A 13 -7.55 15.93 18.50
CA PRO A 13 -7.63 17.09 17.65
C PRO A 13 -8.84 17.04 16.70
N ASP A 14 -9.29 18.20 16.22
CA ASP A 14 -10.36 18.29 15.24
C ASP A 14 -10.07 17.42 14.01
N GLY A 15 -11.06 16.61 13.62
CA GLY A 15 -10.96 15.71 12.47
C GLY A 15 -10.44 14.30 12.77
N PHE A 16 -10.56 13.82 14.00
CA PHE A 16 -10.34 12.41 14.37
C PHE A 16 -11.61 11.81 15.00
N LYS A 17 -11.88 10.53 14.75
CA LYS A 17 -12.98 9.79 15.40
C LYS A 17 -12.56 8.40 15.85
N ILE A 18 -13.22 7.88 16.88
CA ILE A 18 -13.05 6.50 17.35
C ILE A 18 -14.25 5.67 16.89
N VAL A 19 -14.01 4.54 16.22
CA VAL A 19 -15.06 3.55 15.91
C VAL A 19 -14.57 2.17 16.37
N HIS A 20 -15.33 1.49 17.23
CA HIS A 20 -14.98 0.16 17.77
C HIS A 20 -13.53 0.08 18.30
N ASP A 21 -13.16 1.04 19.17
CA ASP A 21 -11.82 1.15 19.77
C ASP A 21 -10.65 1.36 18.78
N ARG A 22 -10.94 1.84 17.57
CA ARG A 22 -9.91 2.22 16.59
C ARG A 22 -10.00 3.70 16.24
N LYS A 23 -8.84 4.35 16.12
CA LYS A 23 -8.72 5.77 15.76
C LYS A 23 -8.70 5.91 14.23
N PHE A 24 -9.65 6.66 13.68
CA PHE A 24 -9.77 6.95 12.27
C PHE A 24 -9.58 8.45 12.01
N HIS A 25 -8.94 8.78 10.89
CA HIS A 25 -8.95 10.15 10.37
C HIS A 25 -10.33 10.48 9.81
N ASN A 26 -10.85 11.66 10.12
CA ASN A 26 -11.96 12.31 9.40
C ASN A 26 -11.44 13.23 8.28
N SER A 27 -10.13 13.55 8.25
CA SER A 27 -9.49 14.33 7.18
C SER A 27 -8.43 13.52 6.44
N ASN A 28 -8.42 13.58 5.12
CA ASN A 28 -7.77 12.57 4.27
C ASN A 28 -6.26 12.80 4.11
N LYS A 29 -5.53 13.02 5.20
CA LYS A 29 -4.12 13.42 5.14
C LYS A 29 -3.14 12.24 5.09
N TYR A 30 -3.49 11.01 5.44
CA TYR A 30 -2.60 9.86 5.31
C TYR A 30 -3.36 8.60 4.85
N ILE A 31 -2.75 7.87 3.90
CA ILE A 31 -3.20 6.55 3.41
C ILE A 31 -2.58 5.42 4.27
N LEU A 32 -1.67 5.79 5.18
CA LEU A 32 -0.90 4.86 6.00
C LEU A 32 -1.49 4.70 7.40
N PRO A 33 -1.12 3.60 8.09
CA PRO A 33 -1.59 3.25 9.42
C PRO A 33 -1.60 4.38 10.45
N ASN A 34 -2.70 4.53 11.19
CA ASN A 34 -2.91 5.66 12.12
C ASN A 34 -3.14 5.25 13.58
N ASP A 35 -3.02 3.95 13.90
CA ASP A 35 -3.00 3.47 15.27
C ASP A 35 -1.80 2.55 15.50
N GLU A 36 -1.37 2.42 16.75
CA GLU A 36 -0.17 1.65 17.11
C GLU A 36 -0.25 0.19 16.64
N ARG A 37 -1.44 -0.41 16.57
CA ARG A 37 -1.62 -1.79 16.08
C ARG A 37 -1.39 -1.87 14.58
N GLU A 38 -1.76 -0.84 13.84
CA GLU A 38 -1.58 -0.77 12.40
C GLU A 38 -0.13 -0.31 12.05
N VAL A 39 0.47 0.59 12.82
CA VAL A 39 1.91 0.98 12.75
C VAL A 39 2.81 -0.22 13.07
N SER A 40 2.39 -1.08 14.00
CA SER A 40 3.08 -2.35 14.32
C SER A 40 3.26 -3.26 13.09
N ARG A 41 2.52 -3.04 11.98
CA ARG A 41 2.74 -3.78 10.73
C ARG A 41 4.03 -3.40 10.00
N LEU A 42 4.49 -2.15 10.12
CA LEU A 42 5.80 -1.73 9.59
C LEU A 42 6.92 -2.16 10.52
N ASP A 43 6.69 -2.09 11.84
CA ASP A 43 7.63 -2.64 12.84
C ASP A 43 7.80 -4.15 12.68
N LEU A 44 6.77 -4.86 12.20
CA LEU A 44 6.88 -6.29 11.92
C LEU A 44 7.99 -6.59 10.91
N GLN A 45 8.18 -5.77 9.87
CA GLN A 45 9.28 -5.97 8.91
C GLN A 45 10.64 -5.79 9.59
N HIS A 46 10.79 -4.76 10.42
CA HIS A 46 11.97 -4.55 11.25
C HIS A 46 12.23 -5.74 12.20
N TYR A 47 11.20 -6.22 12.89
CA TYR A 47 11.29 -7.34 13.81
C TYR A 47 11.56 -8.66 13.11
N ILE A 48 11.00 -8.92 11.93
CA ILE A 48 11.31 -10.10 11.12
C ILE A 48 12.81 -10.13 10.83
N MET A 49 13.39 -9.03 10.36
CA MET A 49 14.84 -8.95 10.09
C MET A 49 15.68 -9.12 11.37
N ARG A 50 15.28 -8.47 12.46
CA ARG A 50 16.00 -8.53 13.74
C ARG A 50 15.92 -9.89 14.41
N LEU A 51 14.74 -10.51 14.46
CA LEU A 51 14.46 -11.75 15.18
C LEU A 51 14.84 -13.00 14.38
N THR A 52 15.03 -12.88 13.07
CA THR A 52 15.60 -13.97 12.27
C THR A 52 16.95 -14.37 12.88
N LYS A 53 17.12 -15.66 13.16
CA LYS A 53 18.36 -16.20 13.74
C LYS A 53 19.52 -16.04 12.74
N PRO A 54 20.77 -15.96 13.21
CA PRO A 54 21.93 -16.01 12.31
C PRO A 54 21.85 -17.23 11.40
N GLY A 55 22.10 -17.04 10.10
CA GLY A 55 21.92 -18.06 9.07
C GLY A 55 20.47 -18.34 8.64
N GLY A 56 19.47 -17.66 9.19
CA GLY A 56 18.07 -17.74 8.76
C GLY A 56 17.79 -16.94 7.48
N TRP A 57 16.69 -17.28 6.80
CA TRP A 57 16.25 -16.59 5.58
C TRP A 57 15.12 -15.60 5.87
N VAL A 58 15.15 -14.46 5.19
CA VAL A 58 14.06 -13.47 5.15
C VAL A 58 13.64 -13.29 3.71
N GLU A 59 12.34 -13.24 3.47
CA GLU A 59 11.73 -12.85 2.20
C GLU A 59 10.80 -11.65 2.43
N LEU A 60 10.93 -10.62 1.60
CA LEU A 60 10.03 -9.48 1.53
C LEU A 60 9.31 -9.53 0.19
N PHE A 61 7.98 -9.46 0.21
CA PHE A 61 7.13 -9.50 -0.97
C PHE A 61 6.23 -8.27 -0.93
N GLU A 62 6.26 -7.45 -1.99
CA GLU A 62 5.53 -6.19 -2.05
C GLU A 62 4.91 -5.99 -3.43
N LEU A 63 3.88 -5.15 -3.53
CA LEU A 63 3.21 -4.84 -4.80
C LEU A 63 3.68 -3.49 -5.33
N ALA A 64 4.17 -3.44 -6.57
CA ALA A 64 4.47 -2.18 -7.23
C ALA A 64 3.18 -1.50 -7.72
N CYS A 65 3.04 -0.20 -7.45
CA CYS A 65 1.86 0.56 -7.85
C CYS A 65 1.75 0.75 -9.37
N THR A 66 2.85 0.67 -10.11
CA THR A 66 2.89 0.87 -11.56
C THR A 66 2.14 -0.24 -12.30
N THR A 67 1.21 0.15 -13.17
CA THR A 67 0.45 -0.79 -14.01
C THR A 67 1.09 -0.95 -15.38
N GLU A 68 1.31 -2.20 -15.78
CA GLU A 68 1.71 -2.59 -17.12
C GLU A 68 0.49 -2.69 -18.03
N ARG A 69 0.59 -2.13 -19.24
CA ARG A 69 -0.52 -2.00 -20.22
C ARG A 69 -1.76 -1.31 -19.63
N PRO A 70 -1.64 -0.11 -19.05
CA PRO A 70 -2.78 0.56 -18.44
C PRO A 70 -3.88 0.87 -19.48
N PRO A 71 -5.13 1.05 -19.04
CA PRO A 71 -6.18 1.72 -19.82
C PRO A 71 -5.74 3.15 -20.19
N ALA A 72 -6.38 3.74 -21.20
CA ALA A 72 -6.03 5.09 -21.67
C ALA A 72 -6.26 6.17 -20.61
N ASP A 73 -7.26 5.99 -19.75
CA ASP A 73 -7.52 6.89 -18.63
C ASP A 73 -6.44 6.73 -17.54
N ILE A 74 -5.63 7.78 -17.37
CA ILE A 74 -4.54 7.85 -16.39
C ILE A 74 -4.88 8.72 -15.17
N THR A 75 -6.13 9.18 -15.03
CA THR A 75 -6.54 10.15 -14.01
C THR A 75 -6.25 9.66 -12.58
N VAL A 76 -6.57 8.39 -12.30
CA VAL A 76 -6.25 7.75 -11.01
C VAL A 76 -4.74 7.75 -10.74
N TRP A 77 -3.93 7.49 -11.76
CA TRP A 77 -2.47 7.46 -11.63
C TRP A 77 -1.91 8.86 -11.37
N GLN A 78 -2.39 9.88 -12.09
CA GLN A 78 -1.99 11.26 -11.87
C GLN A 78 -2.35 11.73 -10.46
N GLY A 79 -3.58 11.44 -10.00
CA GLY A 79 -4.01 11.74 -8.65
C GLY A 79 -3.16 11.06 -7.58
N PHE A 80 -2.87 9.77 -7.75
CA PHE A 80 -1.95 9.03 -6.88
C PHE A 80 -0.55 9.68 -6.83
N MET A 81 0.01 10.01 -7.99
CA MET A 81 1.34 10.63 -8.09
C MET A 81 1.40 12.01 -7.42
N THR A 82 0.37 12.85 -7.61
CA THR A 82 0.29 14.15 -6.93
C THR A 82 0.20 13.99 -5.42
N VAL A 83 -0.59 13.02 -4.94
CA VAL A 83 -0.70 12.71 -3.52
C VAL A 83 0.63 12.21 -2.94
N CYS A 84 1.31 11.29 -3.63
CA CYS A 84 2.63 10.81 -3.22
C CYS A 84 3.65 11.94 -3.15
N ALA A 85 3.74 12.78 -4.18
CA ALA A 85 4.64 13.93 -4.21
C ALA A 85 4.35 14.92 -3.07
N ALA A 86 3.07 15.28 -2.86
CA ALA A 86 2.66 16.19 -1.79
C ALA A 86 2.94 15.66 -0.37
N LYS A 87 3.07 14.33 -0.22
CA LYS A 87 3.33 13.67 1.07
C LYS A 87 4.76 13.16 1.23
N GLY A 88 5.63 13.38 0.23
CA GLY A 88 7.00 12.86 0.24
C GLY A 88 7.06 11.33 0.22
N ILE A 89 6.07 10.65 -0.36
CA ILE A 89 6.03 9.19 -0.48
C ILE A 89 6.72 8.78 -1.79
N ASP A 90 7.82 8.04 -1.68
CA ASP A 90 8.46 7.40 -2.83
C ASP A 90 7.79 6.03 -3.11
N HIS A 91 6.85 6.02 -4.05
CA HIS A 91 6.16 4.81 -4.50
C HIS A 91 7.08 3.82 -5.27
N THR A 92 8.31 4.21 -5.61
CA THR A 92 9.30 3.34 -6.29
C THR A 92 10.23 2.62 -5.32
N GLU A 93 10.11 2.88 -4.02
CA GLU A 93 10.98 2.33 -2.98
C GLU A 93 10.99 0.80 -2.94
N VAL A 94 9.90 0.17 -3.40
CA VAL A 94 9.76 -1.28 -3.54
C VAL A 94 10.87 -1.92 -4.38
N TRP A 95 11.50 -1.17 -5.29
CA TRP A 95 12.60 -1.66 -6.12
C TRP A 95 13.96 -1.60 -5.42
N ARG A 96 14.03 -0.96 -4.25
CA ARG A 96 15.26 -0.85 -3.43
C ARG A 96 15.36 -1.91 -2.33
N LEU A 97 14.38 -2.80 -2.21
CA LEU A 97 14.35 -3.84 -1.16
C LEU A 97 15.63 -4.70 -1.13
N LYS A 98 16.23 -5.01 -2.29
CA LYS A 98 17.53 -5.69 -2.37
C LYS A 98 18.65 -4.87 -1.72
N SER A 99 18.73 -3.59 -2.05
CA SER A 99 19.70 -2.67 -1.45
C SER A 99 19.54 -2.59 0.07
N HIS A 100 18.31 -2.61 0.57
CA HIS A 100 18.03 -2.62 2.02
C HIS A 100 18.57 -3.88 2.70
N LEU A 101 18.30 -5.07 2.15
CA LEU A 101 18.86 -6.31 2.72
C LEU A 101 20.39 -6.31 2.68
N MET A 102 20.99 -5.86 1.57
CA MET A 102 22.45 -5.77 1.43
C MET A 102 23.07 -4.78 2.44
N ALA A 103 22.42 -3.65 2.70
CA ALA A 103 22.87 -2.68 3.70
C ALA A 103 22.89 -3.23 5.13
N HIS A 104 22.12 -4.29 5.39
CA HIS A 104 22.10 -5.02 6.66
C HIS A 104 22.94 -6.31 6.64
N ASN A 105 23.89 -6.41 5.72
CA ASN A 105 24.85 -7.52 5.60
C ASN A 105 24.21 -8.89 5.34
N PHE A 106 23.01 -8.93 4.74
CA PHE A 106 22.45 -10.19 4.28
C PHE A 106 23.28 -10.74 3.10
N ASN A 107 23.44 -12.05 3.09
CA ASN A 107 24.16 -12.80 2.07
C ASN A 107 23.16 -13.50 1.13
N ASN A 108 23.61 -13.92 -0.05
CA ASN A 108 22.76 -14.65 -1.02
C ASN A 108 21.47 -13.89 -1.36
N VAL A 109 21.57 -12.57 -1.55
CA VAL A 109 20.39 -11.71 -1.78
C VAL A 109 19.98 -11.75 -3.25
N GLU A 110 18.77 -12.24 -3.50
CA GLU A 110 18.16 -12.26 -4.82
C GLU A 110 16.90 -11.40 -4.86
N LEU A 111 16.65 -10.80 -6.02
CA LEU A 111 15.47 -9.99 -6.29
C LEU A 111 14.91 -10.44 -7.62
N ASP A 112 13.63 -10.75 -7.63
CA ASP A 112 12.85 -10.99 -8.84
C ASP A 112 11.44 -10.44 -8.63
N TYR A 113 10.52 -10.68 -9.55
CA TYR A 113 9.13 -10.29 -9.42
C TYR A 113 8.19 -11.34 -10.02
N ILE A 114 6.96 -11.36 -9.51
CA ILE A 114 5.87 -12.06 -10.19
C ILE A 114 4.94 -11.07 -10.88
N SER A 115 4.29 -11.54 -11.93
CA SER A 115 3.25 -10.79 -12.64
C SER A 115 1.90 -11.04 -11.98
N CYS A 116 1.22 -9.97 -11.56
CA CYS A 116 -0.09 -10.00 -10.92
C CYS A 116 -1.17 -9.45 -11.87
N PRO A 117 -1.98 -10.32 -12.50
CA PRO A 117 -3.07 -9.92 -13.39
C PRO A 117 -4.12 -9.05 -12.70
N LEU A 118 -4.78 -8.18 -13.47
CA LEU A 118 -5.87 -7.32 -13.00
C LEU A 118 -7.16 -7.65 -13.76
N GLY A 119 -8.05 -8.44 -13.15
CA GLY A 119 -9.37 -8.77 -13.72
C GLY A 119 -9.37 -9.88 -14.78
N TRP A 120 -8.24 -10.57 -14.97
CA TRP A 120 -8.10 -11.71 -15.88
C TRP A 120 -7.18 -12.79 -15.28
N SER A 121 -7.02 -13.93 -15.95
CA SER A 121 -6.27 -15.10 -15.43
C SER A 121 -6.93 -15.81 -14.23
N GLY A 122 -8.27 -15.83 -14.22
CA GLY A 122 -9.06 -16.55 -13.23
C GLY A 122 -9.18 -15.84 -11.88
N ARG A 123 -9.51 -16.62 -10.83
CA ARG A 123 -9.88 -16.11 -9.50
C ARG A 123 -8.87 -15.13 -8.90
N VAL A 124 -7.57 -15.37 -9.08
CA VAL A 124 -6.52 -14.51 -8.49
C VAL A 124 -6.55 -13.10 -9.08
N GLY A 125 -6.66 -12.96 -10.40
CA GLY A 125 -6.72 -11.64 -11.02
C GLY A 125 -8.03 -10.92 -10.77
N GLU A 126 -9.14 -11.65 -10.66
CA GLU A 126 -10.44 -11.09 -10.23
C GLU A 126 -10.38 -10.54 -8.80
N MET A 127 -9.79 -11.30 -7.88
CA MET A 127 -9.60 -10.82 -6.50
C MET A 127 -8.66 -9.62 -6.43
N HIS A 128 -7.59 -9.63 -7.24
CA HIS A 128 -6.61 -8.55 -7.26
C HIS A 128 -7.21 -7.24 -7.76
N VAL A 129 -8.00 -7.26 -8.85
CA VAL A 129 -8.68 -6.05 -9.33
C VAL A 129 -9.72 -5.54 -8.33
N ASN A 130 -10.44 -6.43 -7.64
CA ASN A 130 -11.39 -6.01 -6.60
C ASN A 130 -10.67 -5.34 -5.41
N ASN A 131 -9.51 -5.87 -5.00
CA ASN A 131 -8.70 -5.23 -3.96
C ASN A 131 -8.20 -3.85 -4.41
N LEU A 132 -7.76 -3.73 -5.66
CA LEU A 132 -7.31 -2.45 -6.22
C LEU A 132 -8.46 -1.43 -6.34
N HIS A 133 -9.67 -1.90 -6.69
CA HIS A 133 -10.88 -1.07 -6.73
C HIS A 133 -11.17 -0.46 -5.36
N LEU A 134 -11.18 -1.28 -4.30
CA LEU A 134 -11.37 -0.80 -2.92
C LEU A 134 -10.28 0.18 -2.49
N ALA A 135 -9.03 -0.08 -2.85
CA ALA A 135 -7.92 0.84 -2.57
C ALA A 135 -8.10 2.19 -3.28
N TYR A 136 -8.51 2.19 -4.54
CA TYR A 136 -8.79 3.44 -5.27
C TYR A 136 -10.00 4.19 -4.72
N LEU A 137 -11.09 3.51 -4.35
CA LEU A 137 -12.22 4.18 -3.69
C LEU A 137 -11.79 4.84 -2.37
N ALA A 138 -10.98 4.14 -1.55
CA ALA A 138 -10.47 4.68 -0.30
C ALA A 138 -9.55 5.91 -0.47
N MET A 139 -8.93 6.06 -1.65
CA MET A 139 -8.13 7.24 -1.99
C MET A 139 -8.97 8.45 -2.39
N GLY A 140 -10.22 8.28 -2.79
CA GLY A 140 -11.09 9.35 -3.30
C GLY A 140 -11.14 10.58 -2.41
N PRO A 141 -11.30 10.43 -1.08
CA PRO A 141 -11.31 11.56 -0.16
C PRO A 141 -10.00 12.39 -0.16
N VAL A 142 -8.86 11.80 -0.56
CA VAL A 142 -7.56 12.48 -0.72
C VAL A 142 -7.37 13.04 -2.13
N VAL A 143 -7.74 12.25 -3.14
CA VAL A 143 -7.39 12.49 -4.54
C VAL A 143 -8.41 13.39 -5.24
N ALA A 144 -9.70 13.20 -4.99
CA ALA A 144 -10.76 13.96 -5.67
C ALA A 144 -10.60 15.49 -5.49
N PRO A 145 -10.31 16.01 -4.27
CA PRO A 145 -10.07 17.44 -4.09
C PRO A 145 -8.84 17.96 -4.84
N VAL A 146 -7.80 17.13 -4.99
CA VAL A 146 -6.57 17.47 -5.72
C VAL A 146 -6.83 17.58 -7.22
N LEU A 147 -7.76 16.77 -7.74
CA LEU A 147 -8.17 16.77 -9.14
C LEU A 147 -9.30 17.77 -9.44
N GLY A 148 -9.88 18.40 -8.42
CA GLY A 148 -11.00 19.34 -8.57
C GLY A 148 -12.32 18.65 -8.95
N ILE A 149 -12.49 17.37 -8.61
CA ILE A 149 -13.69 16.56 -8.90
C ILE A 149 -14.39 16.16 -7.60
N ASP A 150 -15.65 15.74 -7.71
CA ASP A 150 -16.40 15.19 -6.57
C ASP A 150 -16.19 13.67 -6.39
N GLN A 151 -16.78 13.10 -5.33
CA GLN A 151 -16.62 11.67 -5.02
C GLN A 151 -17.37 10.74 -5.98
N ASP A 152 -18.47 11.20 -6.59
CA ASP A 152 -19.28 10.40 -7.50
C ASP A 152 -18.57 10.29 -8.87
N GLU A 153 -17.98 11.41 -9.31
CA GLU A 153 -17.09 11.46 -10.46
C GLU A 153 -15.84 10.60 -10.22
N TRP A 154 -15.21 10.68 -9.04
CA TRP A 154 -14.10 9.80 -8.68
C TRP A 154 -14.47 8.32 -8.77
N SER A 155 -15.59 7.92 -8.18
CA SER A 155 -16.07 6.53 -8.21
C SER A 155 -16.32 6.04 -9.64
N THR A 156 -16.87 6.92 -10.49
CA THR A 156 -17.08 6.64 -11.92
C THR A 156 -15.76 6.44 -12.67
N ILE A 157 -14.75 7.29 -12.43
CA ILE A 157 -13.41 7.17 -13.00
C ILE A 157 -12.74 5.86 -12.57
N VAL A 158 -12.83 5.52 -11.28
CA VAL A 158 -12.29 4.29 -10.72
C VAL A 158 -12.93 3.07 -11.36
N GLN A 159 -14.27 3.03 -11.49
CA GLN A 159 -14.97 1.92 -12.13
C GLN A 159 -14.55 1.75 -13.59
N ARG A 160 -14.53 2.84 -14.36
CA ARG A 160 -14.09 2.83 -15.77
C ARG A 160 -12.66 2.28 -15.91
N ARG A 161 -11.77 2.63 -14.98
CA ARG A 161 -10.40 2.11 -14.95
C ARG A 161 -10.37 0.60 -14.67
N MET A 162 -11.22 0.08 -13.78
CA MET A 162 -11.30 -1.36 -13.49
C MET A 162 -11.73 -2.14 -14.73
N ASP A 163 -12.75 -1.66 -15.43
CA ASP A 163 -13.31 -2.32 -16.61
C ASP A 163 -12.25 -2.44 -17.73
N GLY A 164 -11.43 -1.40 -17.90
CA GLY A 164 -10.36 -1.38 -18.90
C GLY A 164 -9.19 -2.35 -18.63
N PHE A 165 -8.98 -2.81 -17.39
CA PHE A 165 -7.85 -3.68 -17.08
C PHE A 165 -7.98 -5.07 -17.73
N LYS A 166 -9.20 -5.62 -17.77
CA LYS A 166 -9.44 -6.94 -18.36
C LYS A 166 -9.22 -6.92 -19.87
N GLU A 167 -9.71 -5.89 -20.55
CA GLU A 167 -9.57 -5.73 -22.01
C GLU A 167 -8.11 -5.60 -22.44
N ARG A 168 -7.33 -4.82 -21.67
CA ARG A 168 -5.91 -4.56 -21.96
C ARG A 168 -4.98 -5.67 -21.47
N LYS A 169 -5.52 -6.67 -20.76
CA LYS A 169 -4.77 -7.67 -20.00
C LYS A 169 -3.69 -6.99 -19.15
N SER A 170 -4.09 -5.95 -18.41
CA SER A 170 -3.21 -5.18 -17.54
C SER A 170 -2.74 -6.00 -16.35
N TRP A 171 -1.57 -5.68 -15.82
CA TRP A 171 -0.99 -6.39 -14.68
C TRP A 171 -0.05 -5.48 -13.91
N GLN A 172 0.31 -5.87 -12.69
CA GLN A 172 1.31 -5.18 -11.87
C GLN A 172 2.43 -6.14 -11.52
N LYS A 173 3.62 -5.60 -11.26
CA LYS A 173 4.74 -6.39 -10.72
C LYS A 173 4.61 -6.46 -9.22
N ALA A 174 4.83 -7.65 -8.66
CA ALA A 174 5.06 -7.81 -7.23
C ALA A 174 6.49 -8.31 -7.02
N PRO A 175 7.45 -7.39 -6.78
CA PRO A 175 8.82 -7.79 -6.46
C PRO A 175 8.87 -8.58 -5.16
N TYR A 176 9.71 -9.60 -5.17
CA TYR A 176 10.10 -10.30 -3.97
C TYR A 176 11.63 -10.33 -3.88
N VAL A 177 12.12 -10.04 -2.69
CA VAL A 177 13.55 -10.16 -2.37
C VAL A 177 13.69 -11.18 -1.26
N TYR A 178 14.68 -12.05 -1.35
CA TYR A 178 15.06 -12.89 -0.24
C TYR A 178 16.56 -12.89 -0.02
N GLY A 179 16.97 -13.11 1.23
CA GLY A 179 18.37 -13.13 1.62
C GLY A 179 18.58 -13.89 2.92
N LYS A 180 19.81 -14.35 3.14
CA LYS A 180 20.23 -15.07 4.33
C LYS A 180 20.93 -14.14 5.30
N LYS A 181 20.48 -14.11 6.55
CA LYS A 181 21.12 -13.35 7.63
C LYS A 181 22.54 -13.88 7.88
N PRO A 182 23.54 -13.02 8.11
CA PRO A 182 24.89 -13.47 8.42
C PRO A 182 24.91 -14.30 9.71
N VAL A 183 25.90 -15.19 9.82
CA VAL A 183 26.15 -16.02 11.00
C VAL A 183 26.88 -15.22 12.06
#